data_AF-A0A535U4M8-F1
#
_entry.id   AF-A0A535U4M8-F1
#
_cell.length_a   1.000
_cell.length_b   1.000
_cell.length_c   1.000
_cell.angle_alpha   90.00
_cell.angle_beta   90.00
_cell.angle_gamma   90.00
#
_symmetry.space_group_name_H-M   'P 1'
#
loop_
_entity.id
_entity.type
_entity.pdbx_description
1 polymer ?
#
loop_
_entity_poly.entity_id
_entity_poly.type
_entity_poly.pdbx_seq_one_letter_code
_entity_poly.pdbx_strand_id
1 'polypeptide(L)'
;MAALRKLTHDDLWTFKEMGAIALSPDGGHVAFVIVGADKAKNERHSTIWLLPLDEQGRAAGEPRQLTSGIKNDTNPVWAPDSKHLLFLSNREEDKNQLWLINTQGGEARQLTNMLRGVSEAAWSPDGRWIAFTAVAALSD
;
A
#
# COMPACT_ATOMS: atom_id res chain seq x y z
N MET A 1 27.17 -7.10 -25.54
CA MET A 1 27.45 -6.44 -24.24
C MET A 1 27.01 -4.99 -24.35
N ALA A 2 25.99 -4.58 -23.61
CA ALA A 2 25.58 -3.17 -23.60
C ALA A 2 26.65 -2.35 -22.85
N ALA A 3 27.12 -1.26 -23.44
CA ALA A 3 28.09 -0.38 -22.80
C ALA A 3 27.45 0.31 -21.58
N LEU A 4 28.12 0.26 -20.43
CA LEU A 4 27.73 1.01 -19.24
C LEU A 4 27.75 2.52 -19.57
N ARG A 5 26.61 3.19 -19.42
CA ARG A 5 26.50 4.65 -19.52
C ARG A 5 26.37 5.28 -18.14
N LYS A 6 26.76 6.55 -18.03
CA LYS A 6 26.57 7.34 -16.80
C LYS A 6 25.07 7.49 -16.49
N LEU A 7 24.76 7.51 -15.19
CA LEU A 7 23.45 7.88 -14.69
C LEU A 7 23.15 9.34 -15.05
N THR A 8 21.95 9.62 -15.53
CA THR A 8 21.47 10.97 -15.83
C THR A 8 20.26 11.31 -14.94
N HIS A 9 19.83 12.57 -14.95
CA HIS A 9 18.62 12.98 -14.24
C HIS A 9 17.35 12.24 -14.72
N ASP A 10 17.33 11.78 -15.97
CA ASP A 10 16.22 10.99 -16.52
C ASP A 10 16.11 9.63 -15.85
N ASP A 11 17.24 9.03 -15.46
CA ASP A 11 17.25 7.74 -14.80
C ASP A 11 16.62 7.81 -13.40
N LEU A 12 16.72 8.96 -12.73
CA LEU A 12 16.10 9.17 -11.41
C LEU A 12 14.58 8.99 -11.45
N TRP A 13 13.93 9.32 -12.58
CA TRP A 13 12.49 9.13 -12.76
C TRP A 13 12.09 7.66 -12.97
N THR A 14 13.06 6.81 -13.28
CA THR A 14 12.83 5.37 -13.50
C THR A 14 13.03 4.53 -12.23
N PHE A 15 13.61 5.13 -11.19
CA PHE A 15 13.80 4.47 -9.91
C PHE A 15 12.47 4.18 -9.23
N LYS A 16 12.34 2.92 -8.79
CA LYS A 16 11.25 2.48 -7.95
C LYS A 16 11.78 2.36 -6.53
N GLU A 17 11.13 3.07 -5.61
CA GLU A 17 11.45 2.99 -4.20
C GLU A 17 10.53 1.97 -3.52
N MET A 18 11.09 1.17 -2.63
CA MET A 18 10.31 0.31 -1.75
C MET A 18 9.99 1.07 -0.46
N GLY A 19 8.71 1.10 -0.11
CA GLY A 19 8.21 1.69 1.12
C GLY A 19 7.91 0.65 2.19
N ALA A 20 6.84 0.90 2.96
CA ALA A 20 6.38 0.02 4.02
C ALA A 20 6.18 -1.44 3.55
N ILE A 21 6.44 -2.37 4.45
CA ILE A 21 6.38 -3.82 4.24
C ILE A 21 5.63 -4.47 5.40
N ALA A 22 4.82 -5.49 5.11
CA ALA A 22 4.04 -6.23 6.10
C ALA A 22 3.90 -7.71 5.71
N LEU A 23 4.28 -8.62 6.61
CA LEU A 23 4.08 -10.06 6.46
C LEU A 23 2.63 -10.43 6.83
N SER A 24 2.00 -11.33 6.07
CA SER A 24 0.68 -11.86 6.40
C SER A 24 0.72 -12.72 7.67
N PRO A 25 -0.36 -12.75 8.47
CA PRO A 25 -0.42 -13.57 9.69
C PRO A 25 -0.17 -15.07 9.47
N ASP A 26 -0.59 -15.60 8.32
CA ASP A 26 -0.34 -16.98 7.91
C ASP A 26 1.08 -17.22 7.36
N GLY A 27 1.89 -16.17 7.20
CA GLY A 27 3.24 -16.23 6.65
C GLY A 27 3.32 -16.46 5.14
N GLY A 28 2.20 -16.61 4.44
CA GLY A 28 2.15 -16.97 3.03
C GLY A 28 2.41 -15.82 2.05
N HIS A 29 2.37 -14.56 2.51
CA HIS A 29 2.54 -13.38 1.65
C HIS A 29 3.26 -12.24 2.35
N VAL A 30 3.99 -11.45 1.57
CA VAL A 30 4.48 -10.12 1.97
C VAL A 30 3.77 -9.07 1.14
N ALA A 31 3.12 -8.13 1.83
CA ALA A 31 2.64 -6.89 1.23
C ALA A 31 3.76 -5.84 1.30
N PHE A 32 4.00 -5.12 0.21
CA PHE A 32 4.99 -4.04 0.18
C PHE A 32 4.57 -2.91 -0.74
N VAL A 33 5.01 -1.70 -0.41
CA VAL A 33 4.71 -0.50 -1.18
C VAL A 33 5.80 -0.27 -2.23
N ILE A 34 5.40 -0.04 -3.47
CA ILE A 34 6.26 0.46 -4.55
C ILE A 34 5.86 1.88 -4.89
N VAL A 35 6.81 2.81 -4.77
CA VAL A 35 6.64 4.20 -5.18
C VAL A 35 7.29 4.41 -6.55
N GLY A 36 6.46 4.81 -7.51
CA GLY A 36 6.87 5.17 -8.86
C GLY A 36 6.72 6.67 -9.10
N ALA A 37 7.30 7.14 -10.20
CA ALA A 37 7.17 8.52 -10.64
C ALA A 37 6.60 8.56 -12.07
N ASP A 38 5.69 9.50 -12.31
CA ASP A 38 5.21 9.87 -13.64
C ASP A 38 5.86 11.20 -14.03
N LYS A 39 6.87 11.13 -14.90
CA LYS A 39 7.61 12.30 -15.36
C LYS A 39 6.73 13.28 -16.13
N ALA A 40 5.76 12.80 -16.90
CA ALA A 40 4.91 13.65 -17.72
C ALA A 40 3.95 14.50 -16.87
N LYS A 41 3.47 13.92 -15.77
CA LYS A 41 2.60 14.61 -14.80
C LYS A 41 3.36 15.34 -13.69
N ASN A 42 4.67 15.09 -13.55
CA ASN A 42 5.47 15.54 -12.41
C ASN A 42 4.86 15.08 -11.06
N GLU A 43 4.42 13.83 -11.02
CA GLU A 43 3.72 13.24 -9.88
C GLU A 43 4.41 11.96 -9.42
N ARG A 44 4.28 11.65 -8.13
CA ARG A 44 4.60 10.33 -7.58
C ARG A 44 3.31 9.61 -7.23
N HIS A 45 3.33 8.30 -7.38
CA HIS A 45 2.24 7.43 -6.96
C HIS A 45 2.82 6.23 -6.24
N SER A 46 2.05 5.65 -5.33
CA SER A 46 2.43 4.43 -4.63
C SER A 46 1.38 3.35 -4.80
N THR A 47 1.86 2.13 -4.99
CA THR A 47 1.04 0.94 -5.19
C THR A 47 1.42 -0.11 -4.17
N ILE A 48 0.46 -0.93 -3.76
CA ILE A 48 0.73 -2.07 -2.90
C ILE A 48 0.85 -3.33 -3.77
N TRP A 49 1.88 -4.11 -3.51
CA TRP A 49 2.19 -5.37 -4.19
C TRP A 49 2.19 -6.51 -3.18
N LEU A 50 1.89 -7.72 -3.64
CA LEU A 50 1.97 -8.96 -2.87
C LEU A 50 3.02 -9.88 -3.47
N LEU A 51 3.93 -10.38 -2.64
CA LEU A 51 4.88 -11.44 -2.96
C LEU A 51 4.45 -12.73 -2.24
N PRO A 52 4.15 -13.83 -2.96
CA PRO A 52 3.89 -15.12 -2.34
C PRO A 52 5.16 -15.72 -1.72
N LEU A 53 5.01 -16.36 -0.56
CA LEU A 53 6.08 -17.05 0.16
C LEU A 53 5.81 -18.55 0.30
N ASP A 54 6.88 -19.35 0.35
CA ASP A 54 6.84 -20.76 0.74
C ASP A 54 6.83 -20.91 2.27
N GLU A 55 6.70 -22.15 2.76
CA GLU A 55 6.69 -22.46 4.20
C GLU A 55 7.99 -22.08 4.93
N GLN A 56 9.07 -21.82 4.19
CA GLN A 56 10.36 -21.38 4.71
C GLN A 56 10.53 -19.85 4.62
N GLY A 57 9.49 -19.12 4.19
CA GLY A 57 9.51 -17.67 4.05
C GLY A 57 10.29 -17.17 2.83
N ARG A 58 10.55 -18.02 1.83
CA ARG A 58 11.24 -17.65 0.59
C ARG A 58 10.22 -17.32 -0.48
N ALA A 59 10.58 -16.45 -1.43
CA ALA A 59 9.72 -16.13 -2.57
C ALA A 59 9.31 -17.41 -3.32
N ALA A 60 8.00 -17.64 -3.43
CA ALA A 60 7.42 -18.81 -4.11
C ALA A 60 6.85 -18.48 -5.50
N GLY A 61 7.07 -17.26 -5.97
CA GLY A 61 6.59 -16.76 -7.26
C GLY A 61 6.91 -15.28 -7.44
N GLU A 62 6.42 -14.72 -8.55
CA GLU A 62 6.62 -13.31 -8.85
C GLU A 62 5.68 -12.42 -8.02
N PRO A 63 6.12 -11.23 -7.60
CA PRO A 63 5.24 -10.26 -6.98
C PRO A 63 4.17 -9.79 -7.97
N ARG A 64 2.96 -9.53 -7.47
CA ARG A 64 1.88 -8.92 -8.26
C ARG A 64 1.34 -7.65 -7.62
N GLN A 65 0.96 -6.71 -8.46
CA GLN A 65 0.31 -5.47 -8.03
C GLN A 65 -1.09 -5.80 -7.49
N LEU A 66 -1.43 -5.26 -6.33
CA LEU A 66 -2.73 -5.44 -5.68
C LEU A 66 -3.64 -4.21 -5.88
N THR A 67 -3.08 -3.01 -5.74
CA THR A 67 -3.86 -1.76 -5.86
C THR A 67 -3.57 -1.02 -7.16
N SER A 68 -4.53 -0.24 -7.65
CA SER A 68 -4.43 0.43 -8.96
C SER A 68 -3.43 1.59 -9.02
N GLY A 69 -3.05 2.19 -7.88
CA GLY A 69 -2.09 3.29 -7.85
C GLY A 69 -2.59 4.60 -8.48
N ILE A 70 -3.90 4.88 -8.36
CA ILE A 70 -4.49 6.15 -8.86
C ILE A 70 -3.78 7.36 -8.24
N LYS A 71 -3.47 7.29 -6.93
CA LYS A 71 -2.61 8.24 -6.22
C LYS A 71 -1.65 7.47 -5.30
N ASN A 72 -1.70 7.71 -3.99
CA ASN A 72 -0.81 7.06 -3.05
C ASN A 72 -1.57 6.02 -2.25
N ASP A 73 -1.22 4.75 -2.43
CA ASP A 73 -1.62 3.66 -1.56
C ASP A 73 -0.44 3.29 -0.64
N THR A 74 -0.64 3.36 0.67
CA THR A 74 0.42 3.24 1.68
C THR A 74 -0.04 2.48 2.94
N ASN A 75 0.90 2.18 3.83
CA ASN A 75 0.67 1.56 5.13
C ASN A 75 -0.22 0.29 5.07
N PRO A 76 0.21 -0.76 4.36
CA PRO A 76 -0.52 -2.02 4.32
C PRO A 76 -0.57 -2.67 5.71
N VAL A 77 -1.76 -3.04 6.16
CA VAL A 77 -1.99 -3.71 7.44
C VAL A 77 -2.89 -4.92 7.22
N TRP A 78 -2.33 -6.11 7.44
CA TRP A 78 -3.06 -7.37 7.27
C TRP A 78 -4.15 -7.55 8.30
N ALA A 79 -5.31 -8.00 7.84
CA ALA A 79 -6.33 -8.56 8.72
C ALA A 79 -5.85 -9.91 9.28
N PRO A 80 -6.29 -10.30 10.50
CA PRO A 80 -5.94 -11.61 11.09
C PRO A 80 -6.31 -12.82 10.23
N ASP A 81 -7.26 -12.65 9.30
CA ASP A 81 -7.72 -13.70 8.38
C ASP A 81 -6.78 -13.96 7.19
N SER A 82 -5.72 -13.17 7.01
CA SER A 82 -4.79 -13.21 5.88
C SER A 82 -5.43 -13.06 4.49
N LYS A 83 -6.70 -12.63 4.43
CA LYS A 83 -7.48 -12.46 3.20
C LYS A 83 -7.78 -11.01 2.88
N HIS A 84 -7.65 -10.12 3.85
CA HIS A 84 -7.89 -8.70 3.67
C HIS A 84 -6.69 -7.85 4.08
N LEU A 85 -6.56 -6.71 3.41
CA LEU A 85 -5.54 -5.72 3.68
C LEU A 85 -6.22 -4.37 3.89
N LEU A 86 -5.96 -3.75 5.04
CA LEU A 86 -6.18 -2.33 5.24
C LEU A 86 -5.03 -1.54 4.64
N PHE A 87 -5.32 -0.36 4.14
CA PHE A 87 -4.32 0.56 3.66
C PHE A 87 -4.85 1.98 3.62
N LEU A 88 -3.94 2.94 3.60
CA LEU A 88 -4.28 4.35 3.44
C LEU A 88 -4.23 4.73 1.97
N SER A 89 -5.24 5.45 1.52
CA SER A 89 -5.28 5.99 0.16
C SER A 89 -5.89 7.38 0.11
N ASN A 90 -5.26 8.27 -0.64
CA ASN A 90 -5.72 9.64 -0.88
C ASN A 90 -6.40 9.82 -2.26
N ARG A 91 -6.85 8.73 -2.88
CA ARG A 91 -7.31 8.70 -4.28
C ARG A 91 -8.52 9.60 -4.59
N GLU A 92 -9.38 9.87 -3.62
CA GLU A 92 -10.63 10.63 -3.84
C GLU A 92 -10.44 12.15 -3.60
N GLU A 93 -10.05 12.54 -2.38
CA GLU A 93 -10.04 13.95 -1.96
C GLU A 93 -8.68 14.44 -1.43
N ASP A 94 -7.57 13.88 -1.93
CA ASP A 94 -6.19 14.28 -1.54
C ASP A 94 -5.87 14.19 -0.04
N LYS A 95 -6.71 13.49 0.72
CA LYS A 95 -6.53 13.16 2.12
C LYS A 95 -6.60 11.65 2.30
N ASN A 96 -5.67 11.11 3.09
CA ASN A 96 -5.66 9.68 3.37
C ASN A 96 -6.96 9.26 4.05
N GLN A 97 -7.61 8.26 3.49
CA GLN A 97 -8.69 7.52 4.15
C GLN A 97 -8.27 6.08 4.29
N LEU A 98 -8.95 5.35 5.16
CA LEU A 98 -8.74 3.94 5.33
C LEU A 98 -9.56 3.16 4.29
N TRP A 99 -8.91 2.24 3.60
CA TRP A 99 -9.49 1.38 2.58
C TRP A 99 -9.24 -0.08 2.92
N LEU A 100 -10.13 -0.94 2.46
CA LEU A 100 -10.06 -2.39 2.59
C LEU A 100 -10.07 -3.02 1.21
N ILE A 101 -9.13 -3.94 0.96
CA ILE A 101 -9.10 -4.73 -0.28
C ILE A 101 -8.95 -6.21 0.05
N ASN A 102 -9.58 -7.07 -0.76
CA ASN A 102 -9.34 -8.51 -0.71
C ASN A 102 -7.98 -8.82 -1.34
N THR A 103 -7.20 -9.72 -0.77
CA THR A 103 -5.86 -10.02 -1.24
C THR A 103 -5.87 -10.65 -2.62
N GLN A 104 -6.95 -11.31 -3.04
CA GLN A 104 -7.15 -11.81 -4.40
C GLN A 104 -7.41 -10.69 -5.44
N GLY A 105 -7.53 -9.44 -5.00
CA GLY A 105 -7.81 -8.27 -5.83
C GLY A 105 -9.29 -7.89 -5.82
N GLY A 106 -9.70 -7.18 -6.87
CA GLY A 106 -11.04 -6.59 -6.97
C GLY A 106 -11.08 -5.14 -6.49
N GLU A 107 -12.30 -4.61 -6.37
CA GLU A 107 -12.52 -3.23 -5.98
C GLU A 107 -12.28 -3.03 -4.47
N ALA A 108 -11.52 -2.01 -4.12
CA ALA A 108 -11.28 -1.63 -2.73
C ALA A 108 -12.47 -0.85 -2.18
N ARG A 109 -12.83 -1.10 -0.92
CA ARG A 109 -13.91 -0.40 -0.23
C ARG A 109 -13.34 0.64 0.73
N GLN A 110 -13.77 1.89 0.60
CA GLN A 110 -13.47 2.94 1.57
C GLN A 110 -14.20 2.68 2.89
N LEU A 111 -13.48 2.76 4.02
CA LEU A 111 -14.02 2.51 5.35
C LEU A 111 -14.27 3.80 6.14
N THR A 112 -13.56 4.87 5.83
CA THR A 112 -13.62 6.14 6.58
C THR A 112 -13.82 7.31 5.63
N ASN A 113 -14.42 8.40 6.15
CA ASN A 113 -14.48 9.69 5.47
C ASN A 113 -14.21 10.83 6.45
N MET A 114 -12.99 10.85 7.01
CA MET A 114 -12.59 11.84 8.00
C MET A 114 -12.23 13.17 7.32
N LEU A 115 -12.71 14.29 7.87
CA LEU A 115 -12.48 15.63 7.30
C LEU A 115 -10.99 15.92 7.03
N ARG A 116 -10.11 15.55 7.97
CA ARG A 116 -8.66 15.75 7.90
C ARG A 116 -7.87 14.47 7.61
N GLY A 117 -8.57 13.41 7.21
CA GLY A 117 -7.96 12.12 6.91
C GLY A 117 -7.58 11.27 8.13
N VAL A 118 -7.02 10.12 7.83
CA VAL A 118 -6.56 9.07 8.73
C VAL A 118 -5.06 8.89 8.57
N SER A 119 -4.33 8.69 9.66
CA SER A 119 -2.86 8.56 9.67
C SER A 119 -2.38 7.14 9.89
N GLU A 120 -3.06 6.34 10.71
CA GLU A 120 -2.67 4.96 11.04
C GLU A 120 -3.92 4.12 11.32
N ALA A 121 -3.79 2.80 11.19
CA ALA A 121 -4.83 1.85 11.56
C ALA A 121 -4.24 0.52 12.06
N ALA A 122 -5.01 -0.20 12.87
CA ALA A 122 -4.68 -1.53 13.36
C ALA A 122 -5.95 -2.38 13.53
N TRP A 123 -5.84 -3.68 13.28
CA TRP A 123 -6.90 -4.64 13.58
C TRP A 123 -6.87 -5.08 15.04
N SER A 124 -8.03 -5.36 15.61
CA SER A 124 -8.09 -6.20 16.81
C SER A 124 -7.61 -7.61 16.49
N PRO A 125 -7.04 -8.35 17.46
CA PRO A 125 -6.54 -9.72 17.23
C PRO A 125 -7.61 -10.69 16.70
N ASP A 126 -8.87 -10.47 17.05
CA ASP A 126 -10.02 -11.25 16.59
C ASP A 126 -10.63 -10.77 15.26
N GLY A 127 -10.07 -9.72 14.66
CA GLY A 127 -10.52 -9.14 13.39
C GLY A 127 -11.87 -8.42 13.44
N ARG A 128 -12.49 -8.28 14.63
CA ARG A 128 -13.82 -7.66 14.76
C ARG A 128 -13.80 -6.13 14.75
N TRP A 129 -12.67 -5.53 15.08
CA TRP A 129 -12.54 -4.09 15.25
C TRP A 129 -11.33 -3.55 14.51
N ILE A 130 -11.44 -2.27 14.14
CA ILE A 130 -10.35 -1.49 13.58
C ILE A 130 -10.18 -0.25 14.46
N ALA A 131 -8.99 -0.08 15.01
CA ALA A 131 -8.58 1.17 15.62
C ALA A 131 -7.87 2.02 14.56
N PHE A 132 -8.09 3.34 14.56
CA PHE A 132 -7.40 4.25 13.66
C PHE A 132 -7.19 5.62 14.30
N THR A 133 -6.17 6.34 13.84
CA THR A 133 -5.87 7.70 14.27
C THR A 133 -6.32 8.69 13.20
N ALA A 134 -7.00 9.75 13.63
CA ALA A 134 -7.45 10.82 12.75
C ALA A 134 -7.33 12.15 13.51
N VAL A 135 -7.04 13.23 12.79
CA VAL A 135 -7.07 14.56 13.38
C VAL A 135 -8.52 14.93 13.66
N ALA A 136 -8.86 15.08 14.93
CA ALA A 136 -10.16 15.59 15.33
C ALA A 136 -10.33 17.01 14.79
N ALA A 137 -11.45 17.28 14.13
CA ALA A 137 -11.89 18.66 13.98
C ALA A 137 -12.35 19.11 15.38
N LEU A 138 -11.69 20.11 15.95
CA LEU A 138 -12.30 20.84 17.04
C LEU A 138 -13.54 21.52 16.46
N SER A 139 -14.68 21.35 17.13
CA SER A 139 -15.83 22.21 16.85
C SER A 139 -15.43 23.62 17.29
N ASP A 140 -15.67 24.59 16.41
CA ASP A 140 -15.72 26.00 16.80
C ASP A 140 -16.92 26.26 17.73
#